data_AF-X0WA74-F1
#
_entry.id   AF-X0WA74-F1
#
_cell.length_a   1.000
_cell.length_b   1.000
_cell.length_c   1.000
_cell.angle_alpha   90.00
_cell.angle_beta   90.00
_cell.angle_gamma   90.00
#
_symmetry.space_group_name_H-M   'P 1'
#
loop_
_entity.id
_entity.type
_entity.pdbx_description
1 polymer ?
#
loop_
_entity_poly.entity_id
_entity_poly.type
_entity_poly.pdbx_seq_one_letter_code
_entity_poly.pdbx_strand_id
1 'polypeptide(L)' 'CGATVAAGSQTTMMIEGKPLEFTESLKPIDIDNALGGLPDDHKHCAELAIRTLIRAIEKYKSQNISKDP' A
#
# COMPACT_ATOMS: atom_id res chain seq x y z
N CYS A 1 -1.79 4.46 -15.53
CA CYS A 1 -1.98 3.33 -16.47
C CYS A 1 -2.81 2.24 -15.78
N GLY A 2 -3.18 1.16 -16.47
CA GLY A 2 -3.98 0.06 -15.88
C GLY A 2 -3.29 -0.62 -14.70
N ALA A 3 -1.97 -0.85 -14.78
CA ALA A 3 -1.18 -1.44 -13.71
C ALA A 3 -1.21 -0.63 -12.41
N THR A 4 -1.23 0.71 -12.49
CA THR A 4 -1.38 1.59 -11.31
C THR A 4 -2.71 1.38 -10.61
N VAL A 5 -3.80 1.27 -11.38
CA VAL A 5 -5.14 1.05 -10.83
C VAL A 5 -5.23 -0.34 -10.17
N ALA A 6 -4.69 -1.36 -10.83
CA ALA A 6 -4.63 -2.72 -10.30
C ALA A 6 -3.81 -2.78 -9.00
N ALA A 7 -2.62 -2.18 -8.96
CA ALA A 7 -1.77 -2.13 -7.77
C ALA A 7 -2.45 -1.41 -6.60
N GLY A 8 -3.11 -0.27 -6.86
CA GLY A 8 -3.88 0.45 -5.85
C GLY A 8 -5.03 -0.39 -5.28
N SER A 9 -5.85 -0.99 -6.15
CA SER A 9 -6.97 -1.86 -5.74
C SER A 9 -6.50 -3.10 -4.98
N GLN A 10 -5.42 -3.72 -5.41
CA GLN A 10 -4.86 -4.89 -4.73
C GLN A 10 -4.35 -4.50 -3.34
N THR A 11 -3.70 -3.34 -3.22
CA THR A 11 -3.23 -2.81 -1.92
C THR A 11 -4.39 -2.65 -0.94
N THR A 12 -5.51 -2.05 -1.36
CA THR A 12 -6.67 -1.86 -0.46
C THR A 12 -7.27 -3.18 0.00
N MET A 13 -7.41 -4.16 -0.90
CA MET A 13 -7.91 -5.49 -0.55
C MET A 13 -6.97 -6.23 0.42
N MET A 14 -5.65 -6.07 0.27
CA MET A 14 -4.67 -6.74 1.14
C MET A 14 -4.69 -6.21 2.58
N ILE A 15 -4.96 -4.92 2.77
CA ILE A 15 -4.91 -4.28 4.09
C ILE A 15 -6.25 -4.25 4.82
N GLU A 16 -7.36 -4.52 4.13
CA GLU A 16 -8.70 -4.45 4.73
C GLU A 16 -8.86 -5.45 5.88
N GLY A 17 -9.29 -4.95 7.04
CA GLY A 17 -9.45 -5.74 8.27
C GLY A 17 -8.14 -6.22 8.91
N LYS A 18 -6.97 -5.77 8.42
CA LYS A 18 -5.66 -6.14 8.96
C LYS A 18 -5.18 -5.15 10.03
N PRO A 19 -4.34 -5.60 10.98
CA PRO A 19 -3.72 -4.71 11.96
C PRO A 19 -2.70 -3.78 11.29
N LEU A 20 -2.44 -2.61 11.91
CA LEU A 20 -1.59 -1.58 11.33
C LEU A 20 -0.16 -2.09 11.09
N GLU A 21 0.36 -2.90 12.00
CA GLU A 21 1.69 -3.52 11.91
C GLU A 21 1.83 -4.36 10.65
N PHE A 22 0.77 -5.08 10.24
CA PHE A 22 0.77 -5.82 8.99
C PHE A 22 0.84 -4.85 7.80
N THR A 23 0.02 -3.79 7.81
CA THR A 23 -0.01 -2.82 6.71
C THR A 23 1.34 -2.12 6.52
N GLU A 24 2.06 -1.84 7.60
CA GLU A 24 3.39 -1.21 7.57
C GLU A 24 4.49 -2.17 7.10
N SER A 25 4.27 -3.48 7.23
CA SER A 25 5.24 -4.49 6.79
C SER A 25 5.19 -4.80 5.29
N LEU A 26 4.13 -4.36 4.59
CA LEU A 26 3.93 -4.64 3.17
C LEU A 26 5.01 -3.99 2.29
N LYS A 27 5.48 -4.75 1.31
CA LYS A 27 6.50 -4.35 0.33
C LYS A 27 5.92 -4.38 -1.08
N PRO A 28 6.56 -3.69 -2.05
CA PRO A 28 6.07 -3.66 -3.43
C PRO A 28 5.96 -5.06 -4.04
N ILE A 29 6.88 -5.97 -3.68
CA ILE A 29 6.87 -7.36 -4.14
C ILE A 29 5.64 -8.14 -3.67
N ASP A 30 5.04 -7.78 -2.53
CA ASP A 30 3.85 -8.46 -2.03
C ASP A 30 2.63 -8.14 -2.90
N ILE A 31 2.51 -6.88 -3.35
CA ILE A 31 1.47 -6.47 -4.31
C ILE A 31 1.72 -7.13 -5.66
N ASP A 32 2.97 -7.11 -6.13
CA ASP A 32 3.37 -7.71 -7.41
C ASP A 32 3.02 -9.20 -7.44
N ASN A 33 3.38 -9.94 -6.40
CA ASN A 33 3.04 -11.35 -6.24
C ASN A 33 1.52 -11.57 -6.14
N ALA A 34 0.80 -10.72 -5.41
CA ALA A 34 -0.66 -10.84 -5.27
C ALA A 34 -1.40 -10.58 -6.59
N LEU A 35 -0.82 -9.79 -7.49
CA LEU A 35 -1.32 -9.58 -8.86
C LEU A 35 -0.95 -10.70 -9.84
N GLY A 36 -0.16 -11.70 -9.40
CA GLY A 36 0.38 -12.74 -10.28
C GLY A 36 1.55 -12.27 -11.15
N GLY A 37 2.18 -11.14 -10.80
CA GLY A 37 3.29 -10.53 -11.53
C GLY A 37 2.86 -9.39 -12.44
N LEU A 38 3.51 -8.24 -12.26
CA LEU A 38 3.48 -7.09 -13.15
C LEU A 38 4.58 -7.21 -14.23
N PRO A 39 4.35 -6.65 -15.43
CA PRO A 39 5.41 -6.43 -16.42
C PRO A 39 6.57 -5.59 -15.85
N ASP A 40 7.80 -5.84 -16.33
CA ASP A 40 9.02 -5.20 -15.82
C ASP A 40 8.98 -3.67 -15.86
N ASP A 41 8.48 -3.11 -16.96
CA ASP A 41 8.30 -1.66 -17.15
C ASP A 41 7.23 -1.07 -16.23
N HIS A 42 6.40 -1.90 -15.59
CA HIS A 42 5.31 -1.51 -14.70
C HIS A 42 5.52 -1.89 -13.22
N LYS A 43 6.67 -2.48 -12.85
CA LYS A 43 7.00 -2.80 -11.44
C LYS A 43 6.92 -1.58 -10.51
N HIS A 44 7.22 -0.40 -11.05
CA HIS A 44 7.10 0.88 -10.34
C HIS A 44 5.67 1.18 -9.85
N CYS A 45 4.63 0.56 -10.43
CA CYS A 45 3.24 0.74 -9.99
C CYS A 45 3.01 0.17 -8.59
N ALA A 46 3.60 -0.98 -8.27
CA ALA A 46 3.54 -1.56 -6.94
C ALA A 46 4.33 -0.72 -5.92
N GLU A 47 5.49 -0.18 -6.34
CA GLU A 47 6.28 0.72 -5.50
C GLU A 47 5.50 2.00 -5.15
N LEU A 48 4.86 2.61 -6.14
CA LEU A 48 4.02 3.78 -5.95
C LEU A 48 2.86 3.51 -4.98
N ALA A 49 2.22 2.33 -5.09
CA ALA A 49 1.13 1.94 -4.21
C ALA A 49 1.59 1.81 -2.74
N ILE A 50 2.71 1.13 -2.46
CA ILE A 50 3.27 1.04 -1.10
C ILE A 50 3.69 2.40 -0.56
N ARG A 51 4.38 3.23 -1.37
CA ARG A 51 4.75 4.59 -0.96
C ARG A 51 3.54 5.44 -0.63
N THR A 52 2.41 5.20 -1.28
CA THR A 52 1.14 5.90 -1.00
C THR A 52 0.50 5.39 0.28
N LEU A 53 0.49 4.07 0.49
CA LEU A 53 0.01 3.44 1.73
C LEU A 53 0.78 3.96 2.95
N ILE A 54 2.11 3.94 2.91
CA ILE A 54 2.96 4.41 4.02
C ILE A 54 2.63 5.87 4.36
N ARG A 55 2.54 6.75 3.35
CA ARG A 55 2.16 8.15 3.57
C ARG A 55 0.76 8.32 4.18
N ALA A 56 -0.19 7.48 3.78
CA ALA A 56 -1.53 7.49 4.36
C ALA A 56 -1.50 7.09 5.84
N ILE A 57 -0.71 6.07 6.19
CA ILE A 57 -0.49 5.64 7.58
C ILE A 57 0.20 6.73 8.40
N GLU A 58 1.27 7.35 7.88
CA GLU A 58 1.97 8.47 8.54
C GLU A 58 1.02 9.66 8.78
N LYS A 59 0.19 10.01 7.78
CA LYS A 59 -0.83 11.05 7.92
C LYS A 59 -1.86 10.68 8.99
N TYR A 60 -2.30 9.43 9.05
CA TYR A 60 -3.20 8.95 10.10
C TYR A 60 -2.53 9.06 11.48
N LYS A 61 -1.30 8.55 11.65
CA LYS A 61 -0.57 8.61 12.93
C LYS A 61 -0.36 10.05 13.41
N SER A 62 0.05 10.96 12.53
CA SER A 62 0.25 12.38 12.88
C SER A 62 -1.04 13.09 13.29
N GLN A 63 -2.19 12.75 12.70
CA GLN A 63 -3.48 13.32 13.08
C GLN A 63 -4.02 12.77 14.41
N ASN A 64 -3.66 11.54 14.78
CA ASN A 64 -4.09 10.95 16.04
C ASN A 64 -3.24 11.40 17.24
N ILE A 65 -1.97 11.78 17.03
CA ILE A 65 -1.13 12.38 18.08
C ILE A 65 -1.69 13.73 18.57
N SER A 66 -2.50 14.43 17.77
CA SER A 66 -3.15 15.70 18.15
C SER A 66 -4.50 15.53 18.86
N LYS A 67 -4.93 14.29 19.16
CA LYS A 67 -6.26 13.98 19.71
C LYS A 67 -6.25 13.23 21.06
N ASP A 68 -5.10 13.03 21.68
CA ASP A 68 -5.04 12.62 23.10
C ASP A 68 -5.10 13.88 24.00
N PRO A 69 -6.11 14.00 24.90
CA PRO A 69 -6.16 15.05 25.92
C PRO A 69 -5.15 14.84 27.07
#